data_AF-A0A554GPS2-F1
#
_entry.id   AF-A0A554GPS2-F1
#
_cell.length_a   1.000
_cell.length_b   1.000
_cell.length_c   1.000
_cell.angle_alpha   90.00
_cell.angle_beta   90.00
_cell.angle_gamma   90.00
#
_symmetry.space_group_name_H-M   'P 1'
#
loop_
_entity.id
_entity.type
_entity.pdbx_description
1 polymer ?
#
loop_
_entity_poly.entity_id
_entity_poly.type
_entity_poly.pdbx_seq_one_letter_code
_entity_poly.pdbx_strand_id
1 'polypeptide(L)'
;MNRAMESRRTQDEGQQAFPLEDAARGDVSMARWEAQPWRRQLQVPRAHEQRVARGALVDALLSEGCSVEADVARFAGAMEDRASISIGQVVRFADGLRLRLTQARSDDEVLQLAYLRRNAEELAERMIDWANTGRLPA
;
A
#
# COMPACT_ATOMS: atom_id res chain seq x y z
N MET A 1 -33.52 -59.58 -11.52
CA MET A 1 -34.15 -59.04 -10.29
C MET A 1 -33.08 -58.33 -9.49
N ASN A 2 -33.39 -57.11 -9.07
CA ASN A 2 -32.68 -56.17 -8.18
C ASN A 2 -31.59 -55.24 -8.75
N ARG A 3 -31.98 -53.97 -8.72
CA ARG A 3 -31.37 -52.68 -9.06
C ARG A 3 -30.48 -52.21 -7.91
N ALA A 4 -29.29 -51.68 -8.19
CA ALA A 4 -28.57 -50.77 -7.29
C ALA A 4 -27.62 -49.84 -8.06
N MET A 5 -27.93 -48.55 -7.98
CA MET A 5 -27.03 -47.37 -7.96
C MET A 5 -26.01 -47.21 -9.09
N GLU A 6 -26.28 -46.35 -10.07
CA GLU A 6 -25.86 -44.93 -10.06
C GLU A 6 -24.33 -44.76 -10.12
N SER A 7 -23.81 -44.57 -11.33
CA SER A 7 -22.52 -43.91 -11.58
C SER A 7 -22.72 -42.87 -12.66
N ARG A 8 -23.33 -41.75 -12.25
CA ARG A 8 -23.28 -40.47 -12.96
C ARG A 8 -22.59 -39.48 -12.04
N ARG A 9 -21.40 -39.04 -12.44
CA ARG A 9 -20.90 -37.66 -12.35
C ARG A 9 -19.51 -37.68 -13.01
N THR A 10 -19.37 -37.31 -14.29
CA THR A 10 -19.08 -35.92 -14.73
C THR A 10 -18.13 -35.24 -13.76
N GLN A 11 -16.84 -35.16 -14.11
CA GLN A 11 -16.27 -33.98 -14.76
C GLN A 11 -16.53 -32.71 -13.95
N ASP A 12 -15.43 -32.03 -13.63
CA ASP A 12 -15.37 -30.63 -13.25
C ASP A 12 -15.59 -30.31 -11.76
N GLU A 13 -14.59 -30.65 -10.93
CA GLU A 13 -14.43 -30.06 -9.61
C GLU A 13 -12.97 -29.64 -9.43
N GLY A 14 -12.73 -28.33 -9.32
CA GLY A 14 -11.53 -27.82 -8.66
C GLY A 14 -10.77 -26.67 -9.33
N GLN A 15 -11.24 -26.07 -10.42
CA GLN A 15 -10.83 -24.68 -10.72
C GLN A 15 -11.56 -23.75 -9.73
N GLN A 16 -11.05 -23.71 -8.50
CA GLN A 16 -11.34 -22.60 -7.61
C GLN A 16 -10.73 -21.36 -8.23
N ALA A 17 -11.59 -20.63 -8.94
CA ALA A 17 -11.41 -19.21 -9.16
C ALA A 17 -10.93 -18.57 -7.84
N PHE A 18 -9.92 -17.72 -7.93
CA PHE A 18 -9.69 -16.68 -6.94
C PHE A 18 -10.72 -15.59 -7.23
N PRO A 19 -11.74 -15.39 -6.38
CA PRO A 19 -12.33 -14.06 -6.34
C PRO A 19 -12.44 -13.54 -4.90
N LEU A 20 -12.09 -12.26 -4.76
CA LEU A 20 -12.60 -11.30 -3.75
C LEU A 20 -11.82 -11.08 -2.44
N GLU A 21 -10.54 -11.43 -2.31
CA GLU A 21 -9.75 -10.94 -1.15
C GLU A 21 -9.14 -9.54 -1.37
N ASP A 22 -9.08 -9.03 -2.61
CA ASP A 22 -8.51 -7.71 -2.89
C ASP A 22 -9.44 -6.54 -2.50
N ALA A 23 -10.76 -6.75 -2.49
CA ALA A 23 -11.71 -5.70 -2.11
C ALA A 23 -11.77 -5.46 -0.59
N ALA A 24 -11.58 -6.51 0.21
CA ALA A 24 -11.63 -6.41 1.68
C ALA A 24 -10.35 -5.80 2.28
N ARG A 25 -9.20 -5.95 1.61
CA ARG A 25 -7.95 -5.28 2.01
C ARG A 25 -8.00 -3.76 1.84
N GLY A 26 -8.71 -3.29 0.80
CA GLY A 26 -8.97 -1.86 0.61
C GLY A 26 -9.73 -1.24 1.79
N ASP A 27 -10.65 -1.99 2.40
CA ASP A 27 -11.51 -1.52 3.49
C ASP A 27 -10.74 -1.38 4.82
N VAL A 28 -9.83 -2.30 5.14
CA VAL A 28 -9.00 -2.23 6.36
C VAL A 28 -7.95 -1.12 6.28
N SER A 29 -7.31 -0.96 5.13
CA SER A 29 -6.35 0.13 4.91
C SER A 29 -7.03 1.49 4.88
N MET A 30 -8.24 1.56 4.32
CA MET A 30 -9.06 2.76 4.35
C MET A 30 -9.53 3.08 5.78
N ALA A 31 -10.04 2.11 6.54
CA ALA A 31 -10.40 2.26 7.96
C ALA A 31 -9.20 2.62 8.85
N ARG A 32 -7.99 2.18 8.49
CA ARG A 32 -6.78 2.57 9.20
C ARG A 32 -6.35 3.99 8.82
N TRP A 33 -6.31 4.33 7.54
CA TRP A 33 -6.20 5.73 7.07
C TRP A 33 -7.24 6.60 7.79
N GLU A 34 -8.46 6.09 7.96
CA GLU A 34 -9.54 6.77 8.65
C GLU A 34 -9.21 7.17 10.10
N ALA A 35 -8.40 6.35 10.76
CA ALA A 35 -7.97 6.50 12.14
C ALA A 35 -6.66 7.31 12.29
N GLN A 36 -5.98 7.65 11.20
CA GLN A 36 -4.70 8.37 11.28
C GLN A 36 -4.93 9.86 11.60
N PRO A 37 -4.19 10.45 12.55
CA PRO A 37 -4.33 11.86 12.89
C PRO A 37 -4.00 12.77 11.69
N TRP A 38 -3.12 12.34 10.79
CA TRP A 38 -2.78 13.06 9.54
C TRP A 38 -3.82 12.91 8.43
N ARG A 39 -4.79 11.99 8.49
CA ARG A 39 -5.95 12.04 7.58
C ARG A 39 -6.73 13.33 7.75
N ARG A 40 -6.90 13.80 8.99
CA ARG A 40 -7.56 15.09 9.27
C ARG A 40 -6.78 16.27 8.70
N GLN A 41 -5.50 16.06 8.39
CA GLN A 41 -4.66 17.07 7.75
C GLN A 41 -4.93 17.10 6.25
N LEU A 42 -5.31 15.99 5.60
CA LEU A 42 -5.66 15.99 4.18
C LEU A 42 -7.02 16.66 3.94
N GLN A 43 -6.99 17.86 3.34
CA GLN A 43 -8.19 18.69 3.13
C GLN A 43 -9.17 18.09 2.11
N VAL A 44 -8.64 17.35 1.13
CA VAL A 44 -9.43 16.69 0.09
C VAL A 44 -9.22 15.17 0.19
N PRO A 45 -10.18 14.41 0.75
CA PRO A 45 -10.01 12.96 0.94
C PRO A 45 -9.71 12.19 -0.34
N ARG A 46 -10.20 12.65 -1.50
CA ARG A 46 -9.93 12.04 -2.80
C ARG A 46 -8.45 12.12 -3.23
N ALA A 47 -7.69 13.09 -2.71
CA ALA A 47 -6.27 13.22 -3.01
C ALA A 47 -5.45 12.04 -2.46
N HIS A 48 -6.00 11.25 -1.53
CA HIS A 48 -5.38 10.03 -1.03
C HIS A 48 -5.08 9.00 -2.13
N GLU A 49 -6.00 8.86 -3.07
CA GLU A 49 -5.89 7.93 -4.20
C GLU A 49 -5.44 8.62 -5.49
N GLN A 50 -5.15 9.92 -5.44
CA GLN A 50 -4.58 10.62 -6.58
C GLN A 50 -3.22 10.01 -6.90
N ARG A 51 -3.10 9.47 -8.10
CA ARG A 51 -1.85 8.95 -8.62
C ARG A 51 -1.01 10.08 -9.18
N VAL A 52 0.27 10.00 -8.90
CA VAL A 52 1.29 10.92 -9.42
C VAL A 52 2.38 10.14 -10.11
N ALA A 53 3.03 10.75 -11.09
CA ALA A 53 4.20 10.15 -11.72
C ALA A 53 5.31 9.93 -10.68
N ARG A 54 5.74 8.68 -10.50
CA ARG A 54 6.75 8.31 -9.49
C ARG A 54 8.07 9.04 -9.71
N GLY A 55 8.50 9.15 -10.97
CA GLY A 55 9.71 9.90 -11.33
C GLY A 55 9.62 11.36 -10.90
N ALA A 56 8.51 12.03 -11.19
CA ALA A 56 8.30 13.42 -10.81
C ALA A 56 8.29 13.62 -9.28
N LEU A 57 7.68 12.67 -8.53
CA LEU A 57 7.73 12.68 -7.07
C LEU A 57 9.16 12.54 -6.55
N VAL A 58 9.93 11.58 -7.08
CA VAL A 58 11.32 11.34 -6.69
C VAL A 58 12.18 12.57 -6.98
N ASP A 59 12.06 13.16 -8.16
CA ASP A 59 12.84 14.35 -8.55
C ASP A 59 12.49 15.55 -7.64
N ALA A 60 11.21 15.75 -7.33
CA ALA A 60 10.78 16.79 -6.40
C ALA A 60 11.37 16.59 -5.00
N LEU A 61 11.34 15.35 -4.47
CA LEU A 61 11.92 15.02 -3.17
C LEU A 61 13.43 15.27 -3.13
N LEU A 62 14.15 14.86 -4.18
CA LEU A 62 15.59 15.11 -4.30
C LEU A 62 15.90 16.60 -4.37
N SER A 63 15.08 17.39 -5.06
CA SER A 63 15.26 18.84 -5.15
C SER A 63 15.11 19.55 -3.80
N GLU A 64 14.34 18.98 -2.88
CA GLU A 64 14.19 19.46 -1.49
C GLU A 64 15.17 18.78 -0.51
N GLY A 65 16.12 17.96 -0.99
CA GLY A 65 17.09 17.25 -0.14
C GLY A 65 16.51 16.06 0.64
N CYS A 66 15.28 15.63 0.35
CA CYS A 66 14.58 14.52 0.99
C CYS A 66 14.99 13.16 0.37
N SER A 67 16.28 12.83 0.50
CA SER A 67 16.88 11.66 -0.15
C SER A 67 16.33 10.31 0.33
N VAL A 68 16.04 10.19 1.63
CA VAL A 68 15.51 8.96 2.24
C VAL A 68 14.08 8.70 1.76
N GLU A 69 13.25 9.73 1.71
CA GLU A 69 11.88 9.63 1.24
C GLU A 69 11.82 9.40 -0.27
N ALA A 70 12.79 9.94 -1.03
CA ALA A 70 12.96 9.62 -2.44
C ALA A 70 13.30 8.13 -2.64
N ASP A 71 14.17 7.55 -1.81
CA ASP A 71 14.44 6.11 -1.83
C ASP A 71 13.17 5.31 -1.53
N VAL A 72 12.43 5.66 -0.47
CA VAL A 72 11.16 4.98 -0.18
C VAL A 72 10.17 5.11 -1.34
N ALA A 73 10.06 6.29 -1.95
CA ALA A 73 9.18 6.54 -3.09
C ALA A 73 9.56 5.72 -4.34
N ARG A 74 10.80 5.23 -4.46
CA ARG A 74 11.17 4.29 -5.54
C ARG A 74 10.58 2.90 -5.35
N PHE A 75 10.35 2.48 -4.10
CA PHE A 75 9.95 1.11 -3.76
C PHE A 75 8.48 1.01 -3.32
N ALA A 76 7.94 2.01 -2.62
CA ALA A 76 6.60 1.98 -2.07
C ALA A 76 5.54 1.86 -3.19
N GLY A 77 4.69 0.84 -3.12
CA GLY A 77 3.66 0.58 -4.14
C GLY A 77 4.20 0.10 -5.50
N ALA A 78 5.51 -0.13 -5.67
CA ALA A 78 6.10 -0.55 -6.95
C ALA A 78 5.64 -1.96 -7.41
N MET A 79 5.09 -2.76 -6.49
CA MET A 79 4.46 -4.04 -6.83
C MET A 79 3.06 -3.87 -7.45
N GLU A 80 2.42 -2.72 -7.27
CA GLU A 80 1.09 -2.43 -7.82
C GLU A 80 1.22 -1.70 -9.16
N ASP A 81 1.97 -0.60 -9.18
CA ASP A 81 2.29 0.17 -10.38
C ASP A 81 3.69 0.77 -10.23
N ARG A 82 4.57 0.46 -11.18
CA ARG A 82 5.95 0.97 -11.16
C ARG A 82 6.05 2.42 -11.60
N ALA A 83 5.14 2.90 -12.45
CA ALA A 83 5.21 4.23 -13.03
C ALA A 83 4.53 5.30 -12.17
N SER A 84 3.51 4.91 -11.40
CA SER A 84 2.75 5.83 -10.55
C SER A 84 2.76 5.44 -9.07
N ILE A 85 2.47 6.40 -8.22
CA ILE A 85 2.32 6.21 -6.77
C ILE A 85 1.20 7.10 -6.23
N SER A 86 0.49 6.67 -5.19
CA SER A 86 -0.47 7.49 -4.43
C SER A 86 -0.10 7.53 -2.94
N ILE A 87 -0.68 8.49 -2.20
CA ILE A 87 -0.56 8.54 -0.73
C ILE A 87 -1.03 7.19 -0.16
N GLY A 88 -2.18 6.70 -0.59
CA GLY A 88 -2.72 5.42 -0.13
C GLY A 88 -1.81 4.21 -0.35
N GLN A 89 -1.05 4.19 -1.45
CA GLN A 89 -0.06 3.14 -1.69
C GLN A 89 1.10 3.19 -0.70
N VAL A 90 1.59 4.39 -0.36
CA VAL A 90 2.65 4.56 0.66
C VAL A 90 2.15 4.12 2.03
N VAL A 91 0.92 4.45 2.38
CA VAL A 91 0.29 4.05 3.65
C VAL A 91 0.14 2.53 3.75
N ARG A 92 -0.37 1.89 2.69
CA ARG A 92 -0.49 0.43 2.63
C ARG A 92 0.87 -0.27 2.71
N PHE A 93 1.90 0.34 2.12
CA PHE A 93 3.28 -0.12 2.26
C PHE A 93 3.76 -0.06 3.72
N ALA A 94 3.57 1.06 4.41
CA ALA A 94 3.91 1.21 5.83
C ALA A 94 3.17 0.19 6.72
N ASP A 95 1.90 -0.08 6.42
CA ASP A 95 1.11 -1.10 7.11
C ASP A 95 1.66 -2.52 6.90
N GLY A 96 2.10 -2.84 5.69
CA GLY A 96 2.78 -4.09 5.38
C GLY A 96 4.08 -4.27 6.18
N LEU A 97 4.85 -3.19 6.36
CA LEU A 97 6.05 -3.21 7.20
C LEU A 97 5.73 -3.45 8.68
N ARG A 98 4.64 -2.89 9.18
CA ARG A 98 4.16 -3.18 10.54
C ARG A 98 3.79 -4.65 10.72
N LEU A 99 3.17 -5.28 9.73
CA LEU A 99 2.89 -6.71 9.79
C LEU A 99 4.20 -7.51 9.82
N ARG A 100 5.16 -7.18 8.95
CA ARG A 100 6.48 -7.83 8.93
C ARG A 100 7.26 -7.65 10.24
N LEU A 101 7.14 -6.50 10.90
CA LEU A 101 7.74 -6.27 12.22
C LEU A 101 7.29 -7.30 13.26
N THR A 102 6.01 -7.71 13.23
CA THR A 102 5.49 -8.75 14.15
C THR A 102 6.03 -10.15 13.86
N GLN A 103 6.67 -10.34 12.71
CA GLN A 103 7.23 -11.60 12.23
C GLN A 103 8.75 -11.62 12.21
N ALA A 104 9.40 -10.50 12.59
CA ALA A 104 10.84 -10.37 12.61
C ALA A 104 11.47 -11.36 13.59
N ARG A 105 12.59 -11.97 13.19
CA ARG A 105 13.25 -13.05 13.95
C ARG A 105 14.56 -12.61 14.59
N SER A 106 15.01 -11.39 14.30
CA SER A 106 16.21 -10.80 14.87
C SER A 106 16.02 -9.32 15.21
N ASP A 107 16.81 -8.82 16.15
CA ASP A 107 16.79 -7.40 16.53
C ASP A 107 17.19 -6.50 15.36
N ASP A 108 18.14 -6.93 14.52
CA ASP A 108 18.53 -6.19 13.31
C ASP A 108 17.37 -6.05 12.33
N GLU A 109 16.59 -7.12 12.10
CA GLU A 109 15.39 -7.06 11.28
C GLU A 109 14.34 -6.11 11.87
N VAL A 110 14.17 -6.11 13.20
CA VAL A 110 13.27 -5.18 13.89
C VAL A 110 13.71 -3.74 13.64
N LEU A 111 15.00 -3.43 13.82
CA LEU A 111 15.54 -2.09 13.62
C LEU A 111 15.39 -1.62 12.17
N GLN A 112 15.73 -2.48 11.20
CA GLN A 112 15.62 -2.15 9.78
C GLN A 112 14.17 -1.92 9.35
N LEU A 113 13.25 -2.77 9.78
CA LEU A 113 11.84 -2.63 9.43
C LEU A 113 11.19 -1.42 10.13
N ALA A 114 11.58 -1.13 11.38
CA ALA A 114 11.10 0.06 12.10
C ALA A 114 11.59 1.34 11.44
N TYR A 115 12.87 1.38 11.04
CA TYR A 115 13.45 2.49 10.30
C TYR A 115 12.73 2.72 8.96
N LEU A 116 12.56 1.66 8.16
CA LEU A 116 11.89 1.76 6.87
C LEU A 116 10.42 2.18 7.01
N ARG A 117 9.73 1.69 8.04
CA ARG A 117 8.35 2.08 8.33
C ARG A 117 8.27 3.57 8.65
N ARG A 118 9.16 4.08 9.51
CA ARG A 118 9.21 5.50 9.87
C ARG A 118 9.38 6.38 8.64
N ASN A 119 10.31 6.02 7.75
CA ASN A 119 10.56 6.77 6.53
C ASN A 119 9.35 6.75 5.56
N ALA A 120 8.59 5.65 5.52
CA ALA A 120 7.35 5.56 4.74
C ALA A 120 6.23 6.43 5.31
N GLU A 121 6.12 6.51 6.64
CA GLU A 121 5.19 7.43 7.31
C GLU A 121 5.56 8.90 7.00
N GLU A 122 6.84 9.26 7.07
CA GLU A 122 7.33 10.62 6.74
C GLU A 122 7.11 10.98 5.26
N LEU A 123 7.29 10.03 4.33
CA LEU A 123 6.92 10.23 2.93
C LEU A 123 5.42 10.51 2.78
N ALA A 124 4.55 9.74 3.45
CA ALA A 124 3.11 9.94 3.37
C ALA A 124 2.70 11.32 3.92
N GLU A 125 3.26 11.73 5.06
CA GLU A 125 3.05 13.06 5.65
C GLU A 125 3.44 14.17 4.67
N ARG A 126 4.61 14.07 4.03
CA ARG A 126 5.05 15.08 3.05
C ARG A 126 4.14 15.13 1.82
N MET A 127 3.74 13.97 1.30
CA MET A 127 2.79 13.94 0.17
C MET A 127 1.45 14.58 0.53
N ILE A 128 0.98 14.44 1.78
CA ILE A 128 -0.23 15.10 2.27
C ILE A 128 -0.05 16.61 2.33
N ASP A 129 1.07 17.09 2.87
CA ASP A 129 1.38 18.52 2.91
C ASP A 129 1.45 19.13 1.52
N TRP A 130 2.08 18.43 0.57
CA TRP A 130 2.14 18.85 -0.83
C TRP A 130 0.76 18.80 -1.51
N ALA A 131 -0.06 17.80 -1.22
CA ALA A 131 -1.43 17.73 -1.73
C ALA A 131 -2.28 18.91 -1.22
N ASN A 132 -2.16 19.24 0.06
CA ASN A 132 -2.87 20.35 0.69
C ASN A 132 -2.45 21.72 0.18
N THR A 133 -1.18 21.86 -0.23
CA THR A 133 -0.63 23.11 -0.75
C THR A 133 -0.66 23.19 -2.29
N GLY A 134 -1.21 22.17 -2.96
CA GLY A 134 -1.26 22.10 -4.42
C GLY A 134 0.12 21.91 -5.09
N ARG A 135 1.12 21.45 -4.34
CA ARG A 135 2.50 21.21 -4.79
C ARG A 135 2.77 19.77 -5.18
N LEU A 136 1.79 18.87 -4.97
CA LEU A 136 1.94 17.48 -5.33
C LEU A 136 2.15 17.36 -6.85
N PRO A 137 3.25 16.76 -7.32
CA PRO A 137 3.57 16.69 -8.74
C PRO A 137 2.48 15.91 -9.49
N ALA A 138 2.16 16.35 -10.71
CA ALA A 138 1.19 15.68 -11.57
C ALA A 138 1.77 14.42 -12.22
#